data_AF-A0A430BNG0-F1
#
_entry.id   AF-A0A430BNG0-F1
#
_cell.length_a   1.000
_cell.length_b   1.000
_cell.length_c   1.000
_cell.angle_alpha   90.00
_cell.angle_beta   90.00
_cell.angle_gamma   90.00
#
_symmetry.space_group_name_H-M   'P 1'
#
loop_
_entity.id
_entity.type
_entity.pdbx_description
1 polymer ?
#
loop_
_entity_poly.entity_id
_entity_poly.type
_entity_poly.pdbx_seq_one_letter_code
_entity_poly.pdbx_strand_id
1 'polypeptide(L)'
;MTFTDTGLDVTFIVNNYWNPASFNGFKIWDVDGTLGDFTASIASSNMAGLTASNIRYDQNNIWVNWQGLSFNTATRVSFNITAAAVPEPATWALMLTGLGLTGLSLRRRARGASALA
;
A
#
# COMPACT_ATOMS: atom_id res chain seq x y z
N MET A 1 15.95 -8.59 -4.51
CA MET A 1 14.92 -7.53 -4.45
C MET A 1 14.73 -7.20 -3.00
N THR A 2 14.51 -5.93 -2.69
CA THR A 2 14.32 -5.46 -1.31
C THR A 2 13.05 -4.62 -1.24
N PHE A 3 12.24 -4.84 -0.21
CA PHE A 3 11.02 -4.09 0.04
C PHE A 3 11.24 -3.11 1.19
N THR A 4 10.63 -1.95 1.08
CA THR A 4 10.41 -1.00 2.16
C THR A 4 8.91 -0.76 2.30
N ASP A 5 8.50 0.04 3.28
CA ASP A 5 7.09 0.40 3.47
C ASP A 5 6.47 1.04 2.22
N THR A 6 7.25 1.83 1.49
CA THR A 6 6.79 2.62 0.35
C THR A 6 7.58 2.40 -0.93
N GLY A 7 8.35 1.30 -1.01
CA GLY A 7 9.25 1.10 -2.12
C GLY A 7 9.71 -0.33 -2.36
N LEU A 8 10.21 -0.51 -3.58
CA LEU A 8 10.79 -1.76 -4.05
C LEU A 8 12.04 -1.47 -4.84
N ASP A 9 13.16 -2.06 -4.42
CA ASP A 9 14.42 -2.00 -5.14
C ASP A 9 14.73 -3.35 -5.79
N VAL A 10 15.02 -3.31 -7.08
CA VAL A 10 15.42 -4.47 -7.87
C VAL A 10 16.81 -4.30 -8.46
N THR A 11 17.64 -5.31 -8.23
CA THR A 11 18.97 -5.47 -8.77
C THR A 11 19.06 -6.77 -9.55
N PHE A 12 19.84 -6.78 -10.61
CA PHE A 12 20.09 -8.00 -11.39
C PHE A 12 21.46 -8.57 -11.06
N ILE A 13 21.56 -9.90 -11.06
CA ILE A 13 22.80 -10.63 -10.70
C ILE A 13 23.48 -11.29 -11.90
N VAL A 14 22.90 -11.15 -13.08
CA VAL A 14 23.44 -11.65 -14.35
C VAL A 14 23.19 -10.64 -15.47
N ASN A 15 23.83 -10.88 -16.61
CA ASN A 15 23.59 -10.14 -17.84
C ASN A 15 22.67 -10.96 -18.73
N ASN A 16 21.50 -10.41 -19.06
CA ASN A 16 20.52 -11.09 -19.90
C ASN A 16 19.49 -10.08 -20.44
N TYR A 17 18.44 -10.59 -21.09
CA TYR A 17 17.26 -9.83 -21.46
C TYR A 17 15.99 -10.61 -21.09
N TRP A 18 14.90 -9.89 -20.90
CA TRP A 18 13.59 -10.48 -20.71
C TRP A 18 12.99 -10.84 -22.07
N ASN A 19 12.77 -12.13 -22.32
CA ASN A 19 12.20 -12.59 -23.59
C ASN A 19 10.86 -11.89 -23.90
N PRO A 20 10.60 -11.47 -25.16
CA PRO A 20 9.34 -10.87 -25.56
C PRO A 20 8.15 -11.79 -25.31
N ALA A 21 7.10 -11.27 -24.65
CA ALA A 21 5.86 -11.96 -24.34
C ALA A 21 4.79 -10.94 -23.92
N SER A 22 3.50 -11.29 -23.93
CA SER A 22 2.45 -10.38 -23.45
C SER A 22 2.72 -9.84 -22.04
N PHE A 23 3.33 -10.66 -21.19
CA PHE A 23 3.86 -10.28 -19.89
C PHE A 23 5.12 -11.08 -19.57
N ASN A 24 6.20 -10.41 -19.17
CA ASN A 24 7.40 -11.05 -18.63
C ASN A 24 8.03 -10.13 -17.58
N GLY A 25 7.89 -10.51 -16.31
CA GLY A 25 8.28 -9.68 -15.17
C GLY A 25 7.65 -10.20 -13.88
N PHE A 26 7.25 -9.31 -12.98
CA PHE A 26 6.69 -9.69 -11.69
C PHE A 26 5.36 -9.00 -11.39
N LYS A 27 4.58 -9.65 -10.53
CA LYS A 27 3.34 -9.14 -9.96
C LYS A 27 3.45 -9.14 -8.44
N ILE A 28 3.03 -8.05 -7.82
CA ILE A 28 2.77 -7.96 -6.38
C ILE A 28 1.27 -7.79 -6.21
N TRP A 29 0.69 -8.41 -5.19
CA TRP A 29 -0.73 -8.26 -4.91
C TRP A 29 -1.01 -8.30 -3.42
N ASP A 30 -2.08 -7.60 -3.03
CA ASP A 30 -2.67 -7.70 -1.71
C ASP A 30 -3.39 -9.05 -1.60
N VAL A 31 -2.87 -9.93 -0.74
CA VAL A 31 -3.40 -11.28 -0.56
C VAL A 31 -4.75 -11.24 0.16
N ASP A 32 -4.89 -10.35 1.14
CA ASP A 32 -6.02 -10.34 2.07
C ASP A 32 -7.02 -9.21 1.77
N GLY A 33 -6.70 -8.32 0.83
CA GLY A 33 -7.59 -7.22 0.42
C GLY A 33 -7.78 -6.18 1.52
N THR A 34 -6.78 -6.00 2.38
CA THR A 34 -6.85 -5.12 3.56
C THR A 34 -6.16 -3.78 3.36
N LEU A 35 -5.35 -3.66 2.32
CA LEU A 35 -4.67 -2.42 1.98
C LEU A 35 -5.60 -1.54 1.14
N GLY A 36 -5.45 -0.21 1.29
CA GLY A 36 -6.11 0.71 0.36
C GLY A 36 -5.45 0.64 -1.01
N ASP A 37 -6.12 1.23 -2.00
CA ASP A 37 -5.76 1.15 -3.41
C ASP A 37 -4.26 1.41 -3.65
N PHE A 38 -3.64 0.55 -4.45
CA PHE A 38 -2.25 0.72 -4.82
C PHE A 38 -2.06 1.81 -5.87
N THR A 39 -0.96 2.54 -5.71
CA THR A 39 -0.31 3.25 -6.81
C THR A 39 1.15 2.84 -6.92
N ALA A 40 1.69 2.86 -8.13
CA ALA A 40 3.08 2.52 -8.38
C ALA A 40 3.70 3.42 -9.45
N SER A 41 4.96 3.82 -9.25
CA SER A 41 5.74 4.58 -10.22
C SER A 41 7.22 4.22 -10.16
N ILE A 42 7.97 4.54 -11.22
CA ILE A 42 9.43 4.39 -11.22
C ILE A 42 10.00 5.54 -10.38
N ALA A 43 10.71 5.22 -9.30
CA ALA A 43 11.44 6.20 -8.49
C ALA A 43 12.76 6.58 -9.17
N SER A 44 13.52 5.57 -9.60
CA SER A 44 14.75 5.74 -10.38
C SER A 44 15.08 4.48 -11.16
N SER A 45 15.74 4.61 -12.31
CA SER A 45 16.24 3.45 -13.06
C SER A 45 17.36 3.82 -14.01
N ASN A 46 18.29 2.89 -14.22
CA ASN A 46 19.23 2.92 -15.35
C ASN A 46 18.94 1.83 -16.40
N MET A 47 17.79 1.16 -16.33
CA MET A 47 17.37 0.17 -17.32
C MET A 47 16.88 0.87 -18.58
N ALA A 48 17.59 0.67 -19.69
CA ALA A 48 17.20 1.22 -20.97
C ALA A 48 15.82 0.69 -21.41
N GLY A 49 14.93 1.60 -21.82
CA GLY A 49 13.59 1.26 -22.32
C GLY A 49 12.52 1.07 -21.25
N LEU A 50 12.86 1.11 -19.95
CA LEU A 50 11.87 1.10 -18.90
C LEU A 50 11.15 2.46 -18.82
N THR A 51 9.82 2.44 -18.92
CA THR A 51 8.96 3.62 -18.87
C THR A 51 7.73 3.37 -17.99
N ALA A 52 6.93 4.40 -17.73
CA ALA A 52 5.69 4.26 -16.98
C ALA A 52 4.71 3.25 -17.61
N SER A 53 4.74 3.06 -18.94
CA SER A 53 3.89 2.08 -19.64
C SER A 53 4.22 0.62 -19.29
N ASN A 54 5.40 0.35 -18.72
CA ASN A 54 5.78 -0.96 -18.21
C ASN A 54 5.15 -1.29 -16.87
N ILE A 55 4.55 -0.30 -16.18
CA ILE A 55 3.91 -0.47 -14.89
C ILE A 55 2.39 -0.39 -15.09
N ARG A 56 1.68 -1.33 -14.49
CA ARG A 56 0.22 -1.28 -14.35
C ARG A 56 -0.13 -1.54 -12.90
N TYR A 57 -1.16 -0.90 -12.39
CA TYR A 57 -1.66 -1.17 -11.06
C TYR A 57 -3.17 -0.96 -11.03
N ASP A 58 -3.80 -1.64 -10.08
CA ASP A 58 -5.19 -1.44 -9.67
C ASP A 58 -5.26 -1.48 -8.14
N GLN A 59 -6.46 -1.57 -7.59
CA GLN A 59 -6.69 -1.60 -6.15
C GLN A 59 -5.83 -2.64 -5.41
N ASN A 60 -5.62 -3.83 -5.97
CA ASN A 60 -5.01 -4.96 -5.26
C ASN A 60 -3.75 -5.48 -5.92
N ASN A 61 -3.31 -4.92 -7.03
CA ASN A 61 -2.25 -5.49 -7.83
C ASN A 61 -1.32 -4.43 -8.40
N ILE A 62 -0.04 -4.79 -8.50
CA ILE A 62 0.99 -4.06 -9.21
C ILE A 62 1.68 -5.05 -10.14
N TRP A 63 1.73 -4.73 -11.42
CA TRP A 63 2.47 -5.47 -12.44
C TRP A 63 3.58 -4.62 -13.00
N VAL A 64 4.74 -5.23 -13.14
CA VAL A 64 5.87 -4.64 -13.84
C VAL A 64 6.26 -5.58 -14.97
N ASN A 65 6.08 -5.11 -16.19
CA ASN A 65 6.37 -5.87 -17.40
C ASN A 65 7.70 -5.40 -18.00
N TRP A 66 8.70 -6.26 -17.95
CA TRP A 66 10.04 -6.00 -18.47
C TRP A 66 10.31 -6.65 -19.82
N GLN A 67 9.28 -7.21 -20.48
CA GLN A 67 9.45 -7.85 -21.79
C GLN A 67 10.30 -7.00 -22.76
N GLY A 68 11.24 -7.65 -23.45
CA GLY A 68 12.13 -7.02 -24.41
C GLY A 68 13.22 -6.12 -23.81
N LEU A 69 13.23 -5.86 -22.49
CA LEU A 69 14.24 -5.04 -21.85
C LEU A 69 15.49 -5.87 -21.52
N SER A 70 16.65 -5.30 -21.80
CA SER A 70 17.94 -5.88 -21.44
C SER A 70 18.40 -5.39 -20.07
N PHE A 71 19.16 -6.20 -19.36
CA PHE A 71 19.72 -5.87 -18.05
C PHE A 71 21.10 -6.51 -17.83
N ASN A 72 21.84 -5.93 -16.91
CA ASN A 72 23.15 -6.40 -16.49
C ASN A 72 23.31 -6.28 -14.97
N THR A 73 24.43 -6.76 -14.45
CA THR A 73 24.73 -6.70 -12.99
C THR A 73 24.83 -5.28 -12.42
N ALA A 74 24.95 -4.25 -13.25
CA ALA A 74 24.91 -2.84 -12.87
C ALA A 74 23.50 -2.22 -12.99
N THR A 75 22.52 -2.95 -13.53
CA THR A 75 21.15 -2.45 -13.69
C THR A 75 20.45 -2.39 -12.34
N ARG A 76 19.82 -1.25 -12.05
CA ARG A 76 19.09 -0.93 -10.82
C ARG A 76 17.75 -0.31 -11.21
N VAL A 77 16.69 -0.75 -10.57
CA VAL A 77 15.35 -0.21 -10.73
C VAL A 77 14.73 -0.04 -9.35
N SER A 78 14.27 1.16 -9.06
CA SER A 78 13.59 1.48 -7.83
C SER A 78 12.18 1.96 -8.16
N PHE A 79 11.20 1.51 -7.38
CA PHE A 79 9.80 1.87 -7.53
C PHE A 79 9.30 2.53 -6.24
N ASN A 80 8.50 3.59 -6.40
CA ASN A 80 7.65 4.09 -5.33
C ASN A 80 6.35 3.30 -5.36
N ILE A 81 5.94 2.78 -4.21
CA ILE A 81 4.69 2.05 -4.01
C ILE A 81 3.95 2.73 -2.86
N THR A 82 2.68 3.01 -3.05
CA THR A 82 1.84 3.55 -1.98
C THR A 82 0.53 2.78 -1.93
N ALA A 83 0.07 2.44 -0.74
CA ALA A 83 -1.32 2.05 -0.50
C ALA A 83 -2.05 3.25 0.10
N ALA A 84 -3.25 3.55 -0.39
CA ALA A 84 -4.07 4.58 0.23
C ALA A 84 -4.36 4.20 1.71
N ALA A 85 -4.31 5.19 2.61
CA ALA A 85 -4.70 4.94 3.99
C ALA A 85 -6.18 4.55 4.04
N VAL A 86 -6.48 3.41 4.67
CA VAL A 86 -7.86 3.05 5.00
C VAL A 86 -8.31 3.98 6.13
N PRO A 87 -9.41 4.74 5.99
CA PRO A 87 -9.87 5.63 7.04
C PRO A 87 -9.97 4.90 8.37
N GLU A 88 -9.44 5.52 9.44
CA GLU A 88 -9.48 4.88 10.76
C GLU A 88 -10.92 4.48 11.09
N PRO A 89 -11.15 3.23 11.53
CA PRO A 89 -12.51 2.72 11.63
C PRO A 89 -13.36 3.61 12.53
N ALA A 90 -14.66 3.68 12.27
CA ALA A 90 -15.65 4.37 13.10
C ALA A 90 -15.62 3.97 14.59
N THR A 91 -14.84 2.95 14.95
CA THR A 91 -14.44 2.57 16.31
C THR A 91 -14.13 3.76 17.22
N TRP A 92 -13.36 4.76 16.78
CA TRP A 92 -13.07 5.92 17.64
C TRP A 92 -14.34 6.74 17.92
N ALA A 93 -15.13 7.01 16.89
CA ALA A 93 -16.40 7.71 17.04
C ALA A 93 -17.37 6.90 17.93
N LEU A 94 -17.44 5.58 17.76
CA LEU A 94 -18.26 4.68 18.56
C LEU A 94 -17.79 4.59 20.02
N MET A 95 -16.48 4.53 20.27
CA MET A 95 -15.91 4.51 21.61
C MET A 95 -16.22 5.82 22.34
N LEU A 96 -15.97 6.97 21.70
CA LEU A 96 -16.29 8.28 22.28
C LEU A 96 -17.78 8.44 22.53
N THR A 97 -18.63 7.94 21.61
CA THR A 97 -20.08 7.96 21.79
C THR A 97 -20.50 7.09 22.98
N GLY A 98 -19.98 5.87 23.10
CA GLY A 98 -20.25 4.97 24.23
C GLY A 98 -19.81 5.55 25.58
N LEU A 99 -18.59 6.12 25.64
CA LEU A 99 -18.07 6.80 26.83
C LEU A 99 -18.88 8.06 27.19
N GLY A 100 -19.30 8.82 26.19
CA GLY A 100 -20.19 9.98 26.37
C GLY A 100 -21.54 9.58 26.96
N LEU A 101 -22.19 8.56 26.41
CA LEU A 101 -23.49 8.07 26.88
C LEU A 101 -23.43 7.48 28.29
N THR A 102 -22.37 6.71 28.61
CA THR A 102 -22.16 6.16 29.96
C THR A 102 -21.90 7.27 30.98
N GLY A 103 -21.05 8.25 30.66
CA GLY A 103 -20.81 9.41 31.51
C GLY A 103 -22.09 10.24 31.76
N LEU A 104 -22.90 10.47 30.73
CA LEU A 104 -24.20 11.15 30.84
C LEU A 104 -25.17 10.40 31.76
N SER A 105 -25.20 9.06 31.67
CA SER A 105 -26.06 8.21 32.49
C SER A 105 -25.69 8.28 33.97
N LEU A 106 -24.38 8.22 34.29
CA LEU A 106 -23.88 8.37 35.66
C LEU A 106 -24.22 9.75 36.24
N ARG A 107 -24.09 10.82 35.45
CA ARG A 107 -24.44 12.20 35.87
C ARG A 107 -25.92 12.36 36.20
N ARG A 108 -26.82 11.71 35.45
CA ARG A 108 -28.26 11.73 35.74
C ARG A 108 -28.60 11.06 37.07
N ARG A 109 -27.97 9.90 37.37
CA ARG A 109 -28.19 9.18 38.62
C ARG A 109 -27.72 9.96 39.84
N ALA A 110 -26.55 10.59 39.76
CA ALA A 110 -26.03 11.42 40.86
C ALA A 110 -26.95 12.60 41.19
N ARG A 111 -27.54 13.26 40.17
CA ARG A 111 -28.48 14.38 40.37
C ARG A 111 -29.82 13.96 41.00
N GLY A 112 -30.31 12.77 40.69
CA GLY A 112 -31.52 12.23 41.31
C GLY A 112 -31.35 11.89 42.79
N ALA A 113 -30.15 11.47 43.20
CA ALA A 113 -29.85 11.12 44.60
C ALA A 113 -29.73 12.34 45.52
N SER A 114 -29.23 13.48 45.03
CA SER A 114 -29.10 14.72 45.81
C SER A 114 -30.41 15.49 46.01
N ALA A 115 -31.50 15.13 45.32
CA ALA A 115 -32.81 15.77 45.48
C ALA A 115 -33.70 15.11 46.57
N LEU A 116 -33.21 14.03 47.19
CA LEU A 116 -33.91 13.26 48.23
C LEU A 116 -33.25 13.38 49.63
N ALA A 117 -32.32 14.32 49.81
CA ALA A 117 -31.65 14.66 51.08
C ALA A 117 -31.93 16.12 51.43
#